data_AF-A0A4S4NCI5-F1
#
_entry.id   AF-A0A4S4NCI5-F1
#
_cell.length_a   1.000
_cell.length_b   1.000
_cell.length_c   1.000
_cell.angle_alpha   90.00
_cell.angle_beta   90.00
_cell.angle_gamma   90.00
#
_symmetry.space_group_name_H-M   'P 1'
#
loop_
_entity.id
_entity.type
_entity.pdbx_description
1 polymer ?
#
loop_
_entity_poly.entity_id
_entity_poly.type
_entity_poly.pdbx_seq_one_letter_code
_entity_poly.pdbx_strand_id
1 'polypeptide(L)'
;MKAILKSRLILPCAALAALGACVEGTGTYSGPNSVIATNTDKGKDEGPFQDSHPAVVYTPDGCQVWYIDDGVEAYADNRYDPVSGKPICNDAYPPGTVVGPYQSSNSGVTDRIPGPSGVPTVIPTE
;
A
#
# COMPACT_ATOMS: atom_id res chain seq x y z
N MET A 1 -62.72 11.49 -24.42
CA MET A 1 -62.09 12.05 -23.21
C MET A 1 -61.77 10.92 -22.23
N LYS A 2 -60.50 10.57 -22.05
CA LYS A 2 -59.96 9.91 -20.85
C LYS A 2 -58.55 10.45 -20.62
N ALA A 3 -58.29 10.90 -19.40
CA ALA A 3 -57.14 11.69 -19.01
C ALA A 3 -55.91 10.83 -18.66
N ILE A 4 -54.75 11.32 -19.11
CA ILE A 4 -53.43 11.44 -18.47
C ILE A 4 -53.15 10.60 -17.20
N LEU A 5 -52.08 9.79 -17.24
CA LEU A 5 -51.10 9.65 -16.13
C LEU A 5 -49.73 9.26 -16.71
N LYS A 6 -48.86 10.25 -17.02
CA LYS A 6 -47.65 10.65 -16.26
C LYS A 6 -46.67 9.51 -15.93
N SER A 7 -45.58 9.47 -16.71
CA SER A 7 -44.16 9.39 -16.30
C SER A 7 -43.84 8.67 -14.99
N ARG A 8 -42.90 7.71 -15.01
CA ARG A 8 -41.50 7.92 -14.58
C ARG A 8 -40.61 6.73 -14.97
N LEU A 9 -39.71 6.98 -15.91
CA LEU A 9 -38.37 6.39 -15.94
C LEU A 9 -37.78 6.49 -14.53
N ILE A 10 -37.32 5.39 -13.91
CA ILE A 10 -36.51 5.25 -12.67
C ILE A 10 -36.63 3.73 -12.35
N LEU A 11 -35.61 2.86 -12.37
CA LEU A 11 -34.38 2.89 -11.60
C LEU A 11 -33.47 1.69 -12.01
N PRO A 12 -32.30 1.85 -12.65
CA PRO A 12 -31.22 0.88 -12.52
C PRO A 12 -30.15 1.47 -11.59
N CYS A 13 -30.55 1.87 -10.38
CA CYS A 13 -29.63 2.46 -9.40
C CYS A 13 -29.18 1.46 -8.32
N ALA A 14 -29.64 0.20 -8.40
CA ALA A 14 -29.24 -0.84 -7.44
C ALA A 14 -27.91 -1.52 -7.79
N ALA A 15 -27.42 -1.38 -9.03
CA ALA A 15 -26.17 -1.99 -9.47
C ALA A 15 -24.92 -1.12 -9.23
N LEU A 16 -25.09 0.17 -8.87
CA LEU A 16 -23.97 1.11 -8.70
C LEU A 16 -23.36 1.13 -7.28
N ALA A 17 -23.97 0.45 -6.30
CA ALA A 17 -23.54 0.51 -4.90
C ALA A 17 -22.50 -0.57 -4.52
N ALA A 18 -22.13 -1.48 -5.43
CA ALA A 18 -21.19 -2.58 -5.15
C ALA A 18 -19.74 -2.29 -5.56
N LEU A 19 -19.37 -1.02 -5.78
CA LEU A 19 -17.98 -0.57 -5.98
C LEU A 19 -17.30 -0.23 -4.65
N GLY A 20 -17.64 -0.94 -3.57
CA GLY A 20 -16.97 -0.78 -2.28
C GLY A 20 -15.53 -1.27 -2.41
N ALA A 21 -14.56 -0.37 -2.32
CA ALA A 21 -13.18 -0.74 -2.12
C ALA A 21 -13.10 -1.67 -0.88
N CYS A 22 -12.55 -2.87 -1.05
CA CYS A 22 -12.20 -3.71 0.08
C CYS A 22 -11.15 -2.94 0.88
N VAL A 23 -11.55 -2.42 2.05
CA VAL A 23 -10.65 -1.78 3.02
C VAL A 23 -10.42 -2.76 4.16
N GLU A 24 -9.66 -3.81 3.84
CA GLU A 24 -9.23 -4.84 4.80
C GLU A 24 -8.36 -4.19 5.89
N GLY A 25 -8.43 -4.71 7.12
CA GLY A 25 -7.63 -4.23 8.26
C GLY A 25 -7.86 -2.80 8.76
N THR A 26 -8.75 -2.02 8.15
CA THR A 26 -8.97 -0.62 8.55
C THR A 26 -10.22 -0.41 9.41
N GLY A 27 -10.15 0.61 10.28
CA GLY A 27 -11.29 1.13 11.03
C GLY A 27 -11.39 2.64 10.87
N THR A 28 -12.61 3.18 11.01
CA THR A 28 -12.81 4.64 11.00
C THR A 28 -12.13 5.25 12.22
N TYR A 29 -11.31 6.28 12.00
CA TYR A 29 -10.74 7.09 13.06
C TYR A 29 -11.85 7.63 13.99
N SER A 30 -11.76 7.35 15.29
CA SER A 30 -12.82 7.63 16.27
C SER A 30 -12.36 8.54 17.42
N GLY A 31 -11.14 9.08 17.35
CA GLY A 31 -10.62 10.08 18.29
C GLY A 31 -9.22 9.75 18.80
N PRO A 32 -8.75 10.44 19.86
CA PRO A 32 -7.37 10.35 20.34
C PRO A 32 -6.92 8.95 20.78
N ASN A 33 -7.87 8.06 21.08
CA ASN A 33 -7.58 6.68 21.48
C ASN A 33 -7.47 5.72 20.28
N SER A 34 -7.69 6.19 19.04
CA SER A 34 -7.49 5.38 17.85
C SER A 34 -6.00 5.09 17.66
N VAL A 35 -5.66 3.82 17.49
CA VAL A 35 -4.30 3.40 17.13
C VAL A 35 -4.16 3.55 15.61
N ILE A 36 -3.31 4.47 15.19
CA ILE A 36 -3.04 4.75 13.76
C ILE A 36 -1.67 4.23 13.30
N ALA A 37 -0.84 3.78 14.25
CA ALA A 37 0.47 3.20 13.99
C ALA A 37 0.62 1.96 14.87
N THR A 38 0.55 0.79 14.24
CA THR A 38 0.76 -0.52 14.85
C THR A 38 1.77 -1.28 14.03
N ASN A 39 2.49 -2.23 14.60
CA ASN A 39 3.44 -3.11 13.90
C ASN A 39 2.80 -4.48 13.58
N THR A 40 1.48 -4.52 13.42
CA THR A 40 0.71 -5.74 13.23
C THR A 40 -0.15 -5.58 11.99
N ASP A 41 -0.07 -6.54 11.07
CA ASP A 41 -1.01 -6.66 9.98
C ASP A 41 -2.43 -6.87 10.53
N LYS A 42 -3.40 -6.20 9.91
CA LYS A 42 -4.83 -6.27 10.24
C LYS A 42 -5.65 -6.85 9.09
N GLY A 43 -5.01 -7.28 8.01
CA GLY A 43 -5.60 -7.90 6.84
C GLY A 43 -6.08 -9.34 7.07
N LYS A 44 -5.97 -10.19 6.06
CA LYS A 44 -6.48 -11.57 6.14
C LYS A 44 -5.58 -12.50 6.92
N ASP A 45 -4.30 -12.19 7.02
CA ASP A 45 -3.25 -12.96 7.68
C ASP A 45 -2.65 -12.20 8.87
N GLU A 46 -3.56 -11.66 9.70
CA GLU A 46 -3.23 -10.84 10.86
C GLU A 46 -2.08 -11.41 11.70
N GLY A 47 -1.04 -10.60 11.89
CA GLY A 47 0.11 -11.00 12.67
C GLY A 47 1.20 -9.93 12.72
N PRO A 48 2.19 -10.10 13.61
CA PRO A 48 3.40 -9.27 13.57
C PRO A 48 4.28 -9.65 12.36
N PHE A 49 4.99 -8.68 11.80
CA PHE A 49 5.96 -8.81 10.70
C PHE A 49 7.25 -9.58 11.08
N GLN A 50 7.14 -10.74 11.76
CA GLN A 50 8.30 -11.42 12.36
C GLN A 50 9.26 -12.05 11.34
N ASP A 51 8.79 -12.37 10.14
CA ASP A 51 9.59 -13.04 9.10
C ASP A 51 9.78 -12.20 7.81
N SER A 52 9.34 -10.92 7.85
CA SER A 52 9.42 -10.02 6.72
C SER A 52 10.85 -9.49 6.56
N HIS A 53 11.43 -9.68 5.37
CA HIS A 53 12.73 -9.10 5.05
C HIS A 53 12.49 -7.74 4.38
N PRO A 54 12.97 -6.62 4.94
CA PRO A 54 12.77 -5.31 4.33
C PRO A 54 13.59 -5.17 3.05
N ALA A 55 12.96 -4.66 2.00
CA ALA A 55 13.65 -4.16 0.82
C ALA A 55 14.22 -2.76 1.08
N VAL A 56 15.19 -2.38 0.26
CA VAL A 56 15.67 -0.99 0.17
C VAL A 56 14.97 -0.30 -0.99
N VAL A 57 14.24 0.77 -0.73
CA VAL A 57 13.57 1.54 -1.77
C VAL A 57 14.23 2.90 -1.94
N TYR A 58 14.56 3.26 -3.17
CA TYR A 58 15.03 4.58 -3.56
C TYR A 58 13.83 5.49 -3.74
N THR A 59 13.66 6.45 -2.84
CA THR A 59 12.54 7.39 -2.85
C THR A 59 12.71 8.45 -3.95
N PRO A 60 11.63 9.18 -4.33
CA PRO A 60 11.68 10.20 -5.39
C PRO A 60 12.72 11.33 -5.17
N ASP A 61 13.10 11.58 -3.93
CA ASP A 61 14.15 12.53 -3.52
C ASP A 61 15.57 11.93 -3.54
N GLY A 62 15.74 10.67 -3.97
CA GLY A 62 17.05 9.99 -4.10
C GLY A 62 17.59 9.41 -2.79
N CYS A 63 16.77 9.37 -1.75
CA CYS A 63 17.11 8.77 -0.46
C CYS A 63 16.66 7.32 -0.37
N GLN A 64 17.10 6.62 0.67
CA GLN A 64 16.80 5.20 0.86
C GLN A 64 15.90 4.99 2.08
N VAL A 65 14.87 4.17 1.92
CA VAL A 65 14.02 3.69 3.02
C VAL A 65 14.10 2.16 3.12
N TRP A 66 13.98 1.64 4.33
CA TRP A 66 13.51 0.28 4.55
C TRP A 66 12.03 0.23 4.19
N TYR A 67 11.62 -0.80 3.46
CA TYR A 67 10.23 -0.97 3.04
C TYR A 67 9.82 -2.43 3.21
N ILE A 68 8.68 -2.64 3.86
CA ILE A 68 8.04 -3.95 4.03
C ILE A 68 6.59 -3.80 3.62
N ASP A 69 6.08 -4.78 2.90
CA ASP A 69 4.67 -4.84 2.52
C ASP A 69 4.11 -6.25 2.71
N ASP A 70 2.88 -6.31 3.20
CA ASP A 70 2.12 -7.55 3.41
C ASP A 70 0.70 -7.40 2.85
N GLY A 71 0.61 -6.96 1.60
CA GLY A 71 -0.65 -6.84 0.88
C GLY A 71 -1.14 -5.39 0.80
N VAL A 72 -1.94 -4.94 1.77
CA VAL A 72 -2.48 -3.55 1.78
C VAL A 72 -1.67 -2.65 2.73
N GLU A 73 -1.08 -3.24 3.76
CA GLU A 73 -0.43 -2.57 4.87
C GLU A 73 1.09 -2.49 4.69
N ALA A 74 1.57 -1.43 4.03
CA ALA A 74 3.00 -1.16 3.88
C ALA A 74 3.59 -0.32 5.02
N TYR A 75 4.84 -0.62 5.39
CA TYR A 75 5.64 0.12 6.37
C TYR A 75 6.95 0.60 5.75
N ALA A 76 7.33 1.84 6.07
CA ALA A 76 8.59 2.41 5.63
C ALA A 76 9.26 3.24 6.72
N ASP A 77 10.59 3.16 6.78
CA ASP A 77 11.40 4.07 7.59
C ASP A 77 12.70 4.45 6.86
N ASN A 78 13.20 5.65 7.10
CA ASN A 78 14.44 6.11 6.47
C ASN A 78 15.63 5.25 6.90
N ARG A 79 16.52 4.95 5.96
CA ARG A 79 17.82 4.39 6.29
C ARG A 79 18.75 5.52 6.71
N TYR A 80 19.45 5.32 7.81
CA TYR A 80 20.40 6.30 8.34
C TYR A 80 21.82 5.76 8.27
N ASP A 81 22.75 6.64 7.88
CA ASP A 81 24.18 6.36 7.99
C ASP A 81 24.57 6.34 9.48
N PRO A 82 25.12 5.24 10.01
CA PRO A 82 25.40 5.11 11.43
C PRO A 82 26.48 6.06 11.95
N VAL A 83 27.29 6.63 11.05
CA VAL A 83 28.36 7.57 11.42
C VAL A 83 27.82 9.01 11.54
N SER A 84 27.11 9.48 10.52
CA SER A 84 26.62 10.86 10.47
C SER A 84 25.22 11.05 11.06
N GLY A 85 24.44 9.97 11.22
CA GLY A 85 23.03 10.01 11.62
C GLY A 85 22.11 10.64 10.56
N LYS A 86 22.59 10.84 9.33
CA LYS A 86 21.81 11.43 8.24
C LYS A 86 21.14 10.36 7.39
N PRO A 87 20.00 10.68 6.73
CA PRO A 87 19.44 9.81 5.71
C PRO A 87 20.48 9.42 4.67
N ILE A 88 20.48 8.16 4.27
CA ILE A 88 21.34 7.66 3.19
C ILE A 88 20.71 8.08 1.87
N CYS A 89 21.36 8.97 1.12
CA CYS A 89 20.92 9.41 -0.19
C CYS A 89 22.09 9.31 -1.19
N ASN A 90 21.86 8.67 -2.34
CA ASN A 90 22.85 8.47 -3.41
C ASN A 90 22.18 8.01 -4.71
N ASP A 91 22.96 7.97 -5.80
CA ASP A 91 22.49 7.64 -7.16
C ASP A 91 22.86 6.21 -7.60
N ALA A 92 23.04 5.27 -6.67
CA ALA A 92 23.40 3.89 -7.04
C ALA A 92 22.30 3.19 -7.85
N TYR A 93 21.03 3.57 -7.63
CA TYR A 93 19.87 3.17 -8.43
C TYR A 93 18.95 4.37 -8.68
N PRO A 94 18.18 4.39 -9.78
CA PRO A 94 17.27 5.48 -10.05
C PRO A 94 16.12 5.55 -9.04
N PRO A 95 15.55 6.74 -8.76
CA PRO A 95 14.38 6.89 -7.91
C PRO A 95 13.21 6.00 -8.35
N GLY A 96 12.55 5.35 -7.38
CA GLY A 96 11.50 4.34 -7.59
C GLY A 96 12.02 2.90 -7.62
N THR A 97 13.34 2.67 -7.55
CA THR A 97 13.90 1.31 -7.53
C THR A 97 13.68 0.66 -6.16
N VAL A 98 13.22 -0.59 -6.18
CA VAL A 98 13.14 -1.48 -5.01
C VAL A 98 14.24 -2.52 -5.11
N VAL A 99 15.06 -2.67 -4.08
CA VAL A 99 16.19 -3.62 -4.00
C VAL A 99 15.92 -4.64 -2.89
N GLY A 100 15.67 -5.89 -3.30
CA GLY A 100 15.38 -7.02 -2.40
C GLY A 100 13.91 -7.45 -2.44
N PRO A 101 13.57 -8.56 -1.76
CA PRO A 101 12.17 -8.95 -1.58
C PRO A 101 11.50 -7.92 -0.67
N TYR A 102 10.38 -7.35 -1.13
CA TYR A 102 9.64 -6.35 -0.35
C TYR A 102 8.31 -6.91 0.20
N GLN A 103 7.78 -7.94 -0.44
CA GLN A 103 6.54 -8.62 -0.05
C GLN A 103 6.83 -9.76 0.93
N SER A 104 5.91 -9.95 1.88
CA SER A 104 5.81 -11.20 2.63
C SER A 104 5.47 -12.38 1.69
N SER A 105 5.81 -13.60 2.13
CA SER A 105 5.48 -14.83 1.39
C SER A 105 3.99 -15.16 1.35
N ASN A 106 3.15 -14.53 2.19
CA ASN A 106 1.78 -14.96 2.44
C ASN A 106 0.71 -13.85 2.32
N SER A 107 1.03 -12.71 1.73
CA SER A 107 0.24 -11.46 1.70
C SER A 107 -1.25 -11.53 1.30
N GLY A 108 -1.75 -12.68 0.84
CA GLY A 108 -3.17 -12.94 0.55
C GLY A 108 -3.76 -12.11 -0.61
N VAL A 109 -3.01 -11.11 -1.09
CA VAL A 109 -3.41 -10.10 -2.05
C VAL A 109 -2.23 -9.82 -2.98
N THR A 110 -2.50 -9.79 -4.29
CA THR A 110 -1.51 -9.41 -5.30
C THR A 110 -1.45 -7.89 -5.43
N ASP A 111 -0.27 -7.32 -5.24
CA ASP A 111 -0.04 -5.89 -5.43
C ASP A 111 -0.33 -5.43 -6.86
N ARG A 112 -0.73 -4.16 -6.97
CA ARG A 112 -0.90 -3.50 -8.25
C ARG A 112 0.08 -2.35 -8.37
N ILE A 113 0.86 -2.37 -9.44
CA ILE A 113 1.78 -1.30 -9.78
C ILE A 113 1.05 -0.12 -10.44
N PRO A 114 1.59 1.11 -10.32
CA PRO A 114 1.18 2.22 -11.17
C PRO A 114 1.25 1.84 -12.65
N GLY A 115 0.47 2.53 -13.50
CA GLY A 115 0.40 2.29 -14.95
C GLY A 115 1.75 2.47 -15.69
N PRO A 116 1.80 2.71 -17.01
CA PRO A 116 2.99 2.57 -17.86
C PRO A 116 4.25 3.41 -17.52
N SER A 117 4.29 4.08 -16.38
CA SER A 117 5.41 4.81 -15.78
C SER A 117 6.28 4.00 -14.82
N GLY A 118 6.16 2.66 -14.80
CA GLY A 118 6.83 1.81 -13.80
C GLY A 118 8.36 1.89 -13.86
N VAL A 119 8.98 2.37 -12.79
CA VAL A 119 10.41 2.17 -12.51
C VAL A 119 10.58 0.70 -12.09
N PRO A 120 11.63 0.00 -12.55
CA PRO A 120 11.79 -1.42 -12.26
C PRO A 120 12.02 -1.72 -10.77
N THR A 121 11.29 -2.70 -10.25
CA THR A 121 11.66 -3.46 -9.05
C THR A 121 12.85 -4.34 -9.41
N VAL A 122 14.00 -4.12 -8.75
CA VAL A 122 15.21 -4.93 -8.93
C VAL A 122 15.30 -5.88 -7.76
N ILE A 123 14.77 -7.08 -7.90
CA ILE A 123 14.96 -8.15 -6.91
C ILE A 123 16.29 -8.82 -7.26
N PRO A 124 17.38 -8.64 -6.47
CA PRO A 124 18.61 -9.35 -6.71
C PRO A 124 18.32 -10.84 -6.49
N THR A 125 18.52 -11.66 -7.52
CA THR A 125 18.65 -13.10 -7.34
C THR A 125 20.00 -13.33 -6.69
N GLU A 126 20.04 -13.97 -5.52
CA GLU A 126 21.30 -14.55 -5.01
C GLU A 126 21.93 -15.51 -6.02
#